data_AF-R7Z3W1-F1
#
_entry.id   AF-R7Z3W1-F1
#
_cell.length_a   1.000
_cell.length_b   1.000
_cell.length_c   1.000
_cell.angle_alpha   90.00
_cell.angle_beta   90.00
_cell.angle_gamma   90.00
#
_symmetry.space_group_name_H-M   'P 1'
#
loop_
_entity.id
_entity.type
_entity.pdbx_description
1 polymer ?
#
loop_
_entity_poly.entity_id
_entity_poly.type
_entity_poly.pdbx_seq_one_letter_code
_entity_poly.pdbx_strand_id
1 'polypeptide(L)'
;MSEPIPESVPTSADPRSKRPTKKRALTPVSAQANQVEALFAHPDREIALPSGPKPKNLAPPPEIVANVQGSSAGAGSGEFHVYKASRRREYERLRLMDEETKKENADAEFEVKREETRRRDEAKTNKNKARREKNKARLAKKGKGGEGMEVDGDGDGVVNEQERGKVKKLGPMSVGARSGADGEADNGVLNGGGEVKSADEVGIIIHDED
;
A
#
# COMPACT_ATOMS: atom_id res chain seq x y z
N MET A 1 38.63 -7.83 -47.82
CA MET A 1 38.47 -8.08 -46.37
C MET A 1 39.81 -7.70 -45.74
N SER A 2 39.90 -6.55 -45.07
CA SER A 2 41.16 -6.08 -44.48
C SER A 2 41.46 -6.86 -43.19
N GLU A 3 42.69 -7.38 -43.09
CA GLU A 3 43.20 -8.12 -41.95
C GLU A 3 43.25 -7.24 -40.68
N PRO A 4 43.06 -7.82 -39.47
CA PRO A 4 43.14 -7.07 -38.22
C PRO A 4 44.61 -6.72 -37.91
N ILE A 5 45.02 -5.51 -38.25
CA ILE A 5 46.32 -4.93 -37.88
C ILE A 5 46.29 -4.65 -36.37
N PRO A 6 47.35 -4.92 -35.59
CA PRO A 6 47.39 -4.68 -34.13
C PRO A 6 47.11 -3.23 -33.71
N GLU A 7 47.19 -2.26 -34.63
CA GLU A 7 46.83 -0.86 -34.38
C GLU A 7 45.33 -0.55 -34.50
N SER A 8 44.51 -1.51 -34.97
CA SER A 8 43.05 -1.33 -35.13
C SER A 8 42.23 -1.99 -34.02
N VAL A 9 42.81 -2.21 -32.84
CA VAL A 9 41.99 -2.56 -31.67
C VAL A 9 41.18 -1.31 -31.33
N PRO A 10 39.83 -1.36 -31.34
CA PRO A 10 39.05 -0.20 -30.97
C PRO A 10 39.48 0.23 -29.57
N THR A 11 39.78 1.52 -29.38
CA THR A 11 40.27 2.10 -28.11
C THR A 11 39.36 1.81 -26.91
N SER A 12 38.15 1.29 -27.13
CA SER A 12 37.26 0.73 -26.12
C SER A 12 37.73 -0.59 -25.49
N ALA A 13 38.70 -1.29 -26.09
CA ALA A 13 39.19 -2.60 -25.65
C ALA A 13 40.65 -2.57 -25.13
N ASP A 14 41.30 -1.39 -25.11
CA ASP A 14 42.65 -1.24 -24.57
C ASP A 14 42.63 -1.13 -23.03
N PRO A 15 43.23 -2.08 -22.28
CA PRO A 15 43.27 -2.07 -20.82
C PRO A 15 44.10 -0.90 -20.24
N ARG A 16 44.92 -0.22 -21.03
CA ARG A 16 45.63 1.00 -20.62
C ARG A 16 44.78 2.26 -20.74
N SER A 17 43.66 2.20 -21.45
CA SER A 17 42.75 3.33 -21.57
C SER A 17 41.95 3.49 -20.26
N LYS A 18 42.24 4.54 -19.49
CA LYS A 18 41.44 4.93 -18.30
C LYS A 18 40.12 5.62 -18.71
N ARG A 19 39.55 5.25 -19.86
CA ARG A 19 38.26 5.79 -20.26
C ARG A 19 37.22 5.23 -19.30
N PRO A 20 36.35 6.06 -18.69
CA PRO A 20 35.33 5.55 -17.79
C PRO A 20 34.46 4.53 -18.54
N THR A 21 34.60 3.27 -18.17
CA THR A 21 33.72 2.20 -18.66
C THR A 21 32.31 2.60 -18.27
N LYS A 22 31.36 2.56 -19.22
CA LYS A 22 29.94 2.87 -18.97
C LYS A 22 29.53 2.21 -17.66
N LYS A 23 29.13 3.02 -16.67
CA LYS A 23 28.71 2.55 -15.34
C LYS A 23 27.68 1.45 -15.56
N ARG A 24 28.05 0.19 -15.27
CA ARG A 24 27.11 -0.92 -15.33
C ARG A 24 26.02 -0.61 -14.29
N ALA A 25 24.75 -0.75 -14.67
CA ALA A 25 23.67 -0.66 -13.70
C ALA A 25 23.92 -1.76 -12.65
N LEU A 26 24.12 -1.36 -11.39
CA LEU A 26 24.35 -2.30 -10.31
C LEU A 26 23.12 -3.21 -10.20
N THR A 27 23.36 -4.53 -10.20
CA THR A 27 22.32 -5.50 -9.83
C THR A 27 21.91 -5.25 -8.38
N PRO A 28 20.67 -5.57 -7.97
CA PRO A 28 20.23 -5.37 -6.58
C PRO A 28 21.17 -6.05 -5.57
N VAL A 29 21.70 -7.22 -5.93
CA VAL A 29 22.67 -7.96 -5.12
C VAL A 29 23.99 -7.20 -4.99
N SER A 30 24.52 -6.63 -6.09
CA SER A 30 25.74 -5.82 -6.02
C SER A 30 25.57 -4.52 -5.23
N ALA A 31 24.39 -3.91 -5.27
CA ALA A 31 24.10 -2.73 -4.45
C ALA A 31 24.07 -3.05 -2.95
N GLN A 32 23.47 -4.18 -2.58
CA GLN A 32 23.48 -4.69 -1.20
C GLN A 32 24.88 -5.05 -0.73
N ALA A 33 25.66 -5.75 -1.58
CA ALA A 33 27.04 -6.11 -1.26
C ALA A 33 27.89 -4.86 -0.95
N ASN A 34 27.78 -3.80 -1.76
CA ASN A 34 28.49 -2.55 -1.52
C ASN A 34 28.04 -1.84 -0.23
N GLN A 35 26.74 -1.90 0.12
CA GLN A 35 26.25 -1.35 1.38
C GLN A 35 26.81 -2.12 2.59
N VAL A 36 26.87 -3.45 2.49
CA VAL A 36 27.43 -4.32 3.52
C VAL A 36 28.95 -4.10 3.67
N GLU A 37 29.67 -3.98 2.55
CA GLU A 37 31.10 -3.65 2.55
C GLU A 37 31.38 -2.29 3.22
N ALA A 38 30.55 -1.28 2.94
CA ALA A 38 30.65 0.03 3.58
C ALA A 38 30.35 -0.01 5.09
N LEU A 39 29.42 -0.86 5.53
CA LEU A 39 29.14 -1.07 6.97
C LEU A 39 30.29 -1.80 7.66
N PHE A 40 30.90 -2.80 7.01
CA PHE A 40 32.04 -3.54 7.56
C PHE A 40 33.36 -2.76 7.59
N ALA A 41 33.49 -1.67 6.84
CA ALA A 41 34.65 -0.79 6.93
C ALA A 41 34.84 -0.20 8.34
N HIS A 42 33.73 -0.01 9.09
CA HIS A 42 33.73 0.52 10.44
C HIS A 42 32.76 -0.25 11.34
N PRO A 43 33.14 -1.45 11.81
CA PRO A 43 32.24 -2.33 12.57
C PRO A 43 31.87 -1.78 13.96
N ASP A 44 32.72 -0.93 14.55
CA ASP A 44 32.47 -0.35 15.89
C ASP A 44 31.51 0.86 15.86
N ARG A 45 31.11 1.33 14.67
CA ARG A 45 30.22 2.49 14.54
C ARG A 45 28.78 2.08 14.83
N GLU A 46 28.16 2.72 15.83
CA GLU A 46 26.73 2.55 16.10
C GLU A 46 25.87 2.91 14.89
N ILE A 47 25.00 1.99 14.48
CA ILE A 47 24.09 2.15 13.36
C ILE A 47 22.76 2.70 13.90
N ALA A 48 22.48 3.98 13.65
CA ALA A 48 21.18 4.57 13.93
C ALA A 48 20.15 4.09 12.91
N LEU A 49 19.31 3.13 13.31
CA LEU A 49 18.16 2.74 12.51
C LEU A 49 17.17 3.91 12.46
N PRO A 50 16.61 4.25 11.29
CA PRO A 50 15.59 5.29 11.22
C PRO A 50 14.39 4.84 12.05
N SER A 51 14.10 5.58 13.12
CA SER A 51 12.79 5.49 13.77
C SER A 51 11.73 5.90 12.74
N GLY A 52 10.57 5.24 12.77
CA GLY A 52 9.52 5.39 11.77
C GLY A 52 9.07 6.84 11.52
N PRO A 53 8.25 7.08 10.48
CA PRO A 53 7.82 8.43 10.13
C PRO A 53 7.11 9.08 11.33
N LYS A 54 7.58 10.27 11.71
CA LYS A 54 6.96 11.06 12.79
C LYS A 54 5.60 11.60 12.32
N PRO A 55 4.58 11.65 13.20
CA PRO A 55 3.31 12.28 12.85
C PRO A 55 3.51 13.77 12.55
N LYS A 56 2.72 14.29 11.60
CA LYS A 56 2.72 15.71 11.25
C LYS A 56 1.87 16.46 12.27
N ASN A 57 2.51 17.13 13.22
CA ASN A 57 1.82 17.92 14.23
C ASN A 57 2.11 19.41 14.03
N LEU A 58 1.12 20.26 14.25
CA LEU A 58 1.35 21.71 14.33
C LEU A 58 1.85 22.09 15.72
N ALA A 59 2.65 23.15 15.76
CA ALA A 59 3.03 23.76 17.02
C ALA A 59 1.76 24.29 17.72
N PRO A 60 1.65 24.13 19.05
CA PRO A 60 0.53 24.69 19.80
C PRO A 60 0.49 26.21 19.63
N PRO A 61 -0.71 26.82 19.62
CA PRO A 61 -0.82 28.28 19.60
C PRO A 61 -0.16 28.87 20.85
N PRO A 62 0.54 30.01 20.74
CA PRO A 62 1.15 30.66 21.89
C PRO A 62 0.07 31.15 22.86
N GLU A 63 0.28 30.96 24.17
CA GLU A 63 -0.69 31.32 25.20
C GLU A 63 -0.85 32.83 25.38
N ILE A 64 0.24 33.59 25.26
CA ILE A 64 0.23 35.05 25.43
C ILE A 64 0.80 35.70 24.18
N VAL A 65 -0.01 36.57 23.56
CA VAL A 65 0.43 37.45 22.48
C VAL A 65 0.75 38.82 23.10
N ALA A 66 2.03 39.16 23.18
CA ALA A 66 2.48 40.40 23.82
C ALA A 66 2.20 41.67 22.98
N ASN A 67 1.99 41.52 21.67
CA ASN A 67 1.94 42.62 20.71
C ASN A 67 0.50 42.93 20.25
N VAL A 68 -0.47 42.87 21.16
CA VAL A 68 -1.88 43.16 20.82
C VAL A 68 -2.09 44.67 20.85
N GLN A 69 -2.33 45.25 19.68
CA GLN A 69 -2.73 46.66 19.55
C GLN A 69 -4.16 46.84 20.10
N GLY A 70 -4.47 48.02 20.67
CA GLY A 70 -5.78 48.28 21.28
C GLY A 70 -6.96 48.07 20.32
N SER A 71 -8.13 47.68 20.85
CA SER A 71 -9.28 47.25 20.05
C SER A 71 -9.85 48.31 19.10
N SER A 72 -9.66 49.59 19.41
CA SER A 72 -10.09 50.73 18.57
C SER A 72 -8.97 51.29 17.68
N ALA A 73 -7.77 50.71 17.74
CA ALA A 73 -6.65 51.19 16.95
C ALA A 73 -6.77 50.71 15.49
N GLY A 74 -6.39 51.56 14.53
CA GLY A 74 -6.51 51.27 13.10
C GLY A 74 -5.59 50.14 12.61
N ALA A 75 -5.86 49.62 11.41
CA ALA A 75 -5.05 48.56 10.80
C ALA A 75 -3.61 49.04 10.55
N GLY A 76 -2.63 48.38 11.19
CA GLY A 76 -1.21 48.59 10.95
C GLY A 76 -0.74 47.93 9.65
N SER A 77 0.41 48.36 9.13
CA SER A 77 1.00 47.79 7.91
C SER A 77 1.39 46.31 8.03
N GLY A 78 1.62 45.81 9.24
CA GLY A 78 1.95 44.41 9.53
C GLY A 78 0.73 43.49 9.71
N GLU A 79 -0.48 44.05 9.86
CA GLU A 79 -1.68 43.28 10.24
C GLU A 79 -2.06 42.25 9.16
N PHE A 80 -1.87 42.60 7.89
CA PHE A 80 -2.11 41.68 6.77
C PHE A 80 -1.25 40.41 6.87
N HIS A 81 0.02 40.55 7.26
CA HIS A 81 0.91 39.40 7.39
C HIS A 81 0.59 38.55 8.62
N VAL A 82 0.15 39.18 9.72
CA VAL A 82 -0.34 38.48 10.91
C VAL A 82 -1.55 37.62 10.54
N TYR A 83 -2.54 38.19 9.86
CA TYR A 83 -3.71 37.47 9.37
C TYR A 83 -3.36 36.33 8.40
N LYS A 84 -2.48 36.59 7.42
CA LYS A 84 -2.05 35.57 6.46
C LYS A 84 -1.39 34.38 7.17
N ALA A 85 -0.57 34.64 8.18
CA ALA A 85 0.08 33.59 8.97
C ALA A 85 -0.92 32.83 9.85
N SER A 86 -1.84 33.54 10.52
CA SER A 86 -2.86 32.89 11.38
C SER A 86 -3.82 32.04 10.56
N ARG A 87 -4.33 32.56 9.44
CA ARG A 87 -5.21 31.81 8.52
C ARG A 87 -4.53 30.58 7.96
N ARG A 88 -3.25 30.67 7.56
CA ARG A 88 -2.50 29.51 7.07
C ARG A 88 -2.35 28.43 8.15
N ARG A 89 -1.97 28.83 9.37
CA ARG A 89 -1.88 27.88 10.51
C ARG A 89 -3.21 27.22 10.81
N GLU A 90 -4.31 27.98 10.75
CA GLU A 90 -5.65 27.45 11.02
C GLU A 90 -6.13 26.47 9.94
N TYR A 91 -5.88 26.77 8.66
CA TYR A 91 -6.18 25.81 7.58
C TYR A 91 -5.35 24.54 7.67
N GLU A 92 -4.06 24.67 8.02
CA GLU A 92 -3.22 23.50 8.27
C GLU A 92 -3.77 22.69 9.46
N ARG A 93 -4.28 23.35 10.50
CA ARG A 93 -4.85 22.69 11.70
C ARG A 93 -6.13 21.94 11.39
N LEU A 94 -7.08 22.59 10.73
CA LEU A 94 -8.34 21.96 10.30
C LEU A 94 -8.05 20.78 9.36
N ARG A 95 -7.13 20.96 8.40
CA ARG A 95 -6.74 19.90 7.49
C ARG A 95 -6.16 18.68 8.20
N LEU A 96 -5.29 18.87 9.18
CA LEU A 96 -4.72 17.75 9.94
C LEU A 96 -5.78 17.02 10.76
N MET A 97 -6.67 17.77 11.41
CA MET A 97 -7.79 17.19 12.16
C MET A 97 -8.73 16.37 11.26
N ASP A 98 -9.04 16.88 10.07
CA ASP A 98 -9.84 16.17 9.07
C ASP A 98 -9.12 14.92 8.54
N GLU A 99 -7.82 15.02 8.27
CA GLU A 99 -6.99 13.89 7.82
C GLU A 99 -6.88 12.79 8.88
N GLU A 100 -6.72 13.16 10.16
CA GLU A 100 -6.70 12.24 11.30
C GLU A 100 -8.04 11.53 11.46
N THR A 101 -9.15 12.29 11.52
CA THR A 101 -10.51 11.72 11.62
C THR A 101 -10.82 10.76 10.48
N LYS A 102 -10.45 11.12 9.24
CA LYS A 102 -10.63 10.24 8.07
C LYS A 102 -9.82 8.96 8.18
N LYS A 103 -8.59 9.05 8.68
CA LYS A 103 -7.72 7.89 8.87
C LYS A 103 -8.27 6.98 9.96
N GLU A 104 -8.67 7.52 11.10
CA GLU A 104 -9.25 6.75 12.20
C GLU A 104 -10.52 6.01 11.78
N ASN A 105 -11.42 6.68 11.05
CA ASN A 105 -12.62 6.04 10.51
C ASN A 105 -12.28 4.92 9.53
N ALA A 106 -11.33 5.15 8.61
CA ALA A 106 -10.90 4.13 7.65
C ALA A 106 -10.22 2.93 8.33
N ASP A 107 -9.40 3.17 9.34
CA ASP A 107 -8.73 2.13 10.13
C ASP A 107 -9.77 1.29 10.90
N ALA A 108 -10.76 1.94 11.55
CA ALA A 108 -11.86 1.27 12.25
C ALA A 108 -12.71 0.41 11.30
N GLU A 109 -13.10 0.95 10.14
CA GLU A 109 -13.84 0.20 9.12
C GLU A 109 -13.05 -1.01 8.60
N PHE A 110 -11.74 -0.84 8.41
CA PHE A 110 -10.86 -1.90 7.97
C PHE A 110 -10.75 -3.01 9.02
N GLU A 111 -10.61 -2.67 10.30
CA GLU A 111 -10.55 -3.62 11.40
C GLU A 111 -11.83 -4.44 11.50
N VAL A 112 -13.00 -3.80 11.48
CA VAL A 112 -14.30 -4.48 11.48
C VAL A 112 -14.40 -5.45 10.30
N LYS A 113 -14.09 -4.98 9.08
CA LYS A 113 -14.15 -5.81 7.87
C LYS A 113 -13.18 -7.00 7.93
N ARG A 114 -11.98 -6.79 8.48
CA ARG A 114 -10.96 -7.83 8.65
C ARG A 114 -11.43 -8.89 9.65
N GLU A 115 -11.99 -8.47 10.78
CA GLU A 115 -12.53 -9.39 11.79
C GLU A 115 -13.71 -10.19 11.28
N GLU A 116 -14.65 -9.56 10.55
CA GLU A 116 -15.76 -10.27 9.94
C GLU A 116 -15.29 -11.32 8.93
N THR A 117 -14.31 -10.96 8.09
CA THR A 117 -13.74 -11.89 7.10
C THR A 117 -13.08 -13.07 7.81
N ARG A 118 -12.26 -12.79 8.83
CA ARG A 118 -11.64 -13.81 9.67
C ARG A 118 -12.68 -14.73 10.31
N ARG A 119 -13.76 -14.17 10.88
CA ARG A 119 -14.84 -14.94 11.51
C ARG A 119 -15.58 -15.83 10.49
N ARG A 120 -15.85 -15.31 9.27
CA ARG A 120 -16.47 -16.09 8.18
C ARG A 120 -15.58 -17.26 7.77
N ASP A 121 -14.27 -17.05 7.67
CA ASP A 121 -13.32 -18.09 7.31
C ASP A 121 -13.13 -19.12 8.43
N GLU A 122 -13.06 -18.68 9.69
CA GLU A 122 -13.03 -19.55 10.87
C GLU A 122 -14.31 -20.40 10.99
N ALA A 123 -15.49 -19.83 10.73
CA ALA A 123 -16.75 -20.60 10.72
C ALA A 123 -16.77 -21.67 9.62
N LYS A 124 -16.31 -21.33 8.40
CA LYS A 124 -16.22 -22.29 7.28
C LYS A 124 -15.21 -23.39 7.58
N THR A 125 -14.03 -23.05 8.09
CA THR A 125 -12.98 -24.00 8.44
C THR A 125 -13.40 -24.92 9.59
N ASN A 126 -14.03 -24.39 10.63
CA ASN A 126 -14.56 -25.18 11.74
C ASN A 126 -15.67 -26.13 11.30
N LYS A 127 -16.62 -25.69 10.46
CA LYS A 127 -17.67 -26.56 9.89
C LYS A 127 -17.05 -27.70 9.08
N ASN A 128 -16.04 -27.42 8.27
CA ASN A 128 -15.35 -28.43 7.47
C ASN A 128 -14.50 -29.39 8.34
N LYS A 129 -13.83 -28.87 9.37
CA LYS A 129 -13.06 -29.67 10.33
C LYS A 129 -13.99 -30.62 11.10
N ALA A 130 -15.11 -30.13 11.61
CA ALA A 130 -16.12 -30.95 12.29
C ALA A 130 -16.69 -32.04 11.37
N ARG A 131 -16.95 -31.74 10.09
CA ARG A 131 -17.36 -32.76 9.09
C ARG A 131 -16.29 -33.84 8.90
N ARG A 132 -15.02 -33.46 8.80
CA ARG A 132 -13.89 -34.40 8.66
C ARG A 132 -13.70 -35.26 9.92
N GLU A 133 -13.81 -34.67 11.10
CA GLU A 133 -13.68 -35.37 12.38
C GLU A 133 -14.83 -36.37 12.59
N LYS A 134 -16.08 -35.98 12.29
CA LYS A 134 -17.23 -36.90 12.28
C LYS A 134 -17.02 -38.08 11.33
N ASN A 135 -16.54 -37.83 10.11
CA ASN A 135 -16.25 -38.89 9.14
C ASN A 135 -15.10 -39.79 9.59
N LYS A 136 -14.03 -39.22 10.17
CA LYS A 136 -12.91 -39.97 10.74
C LYS A 136 -13.36 -40.86 11.90
N ALA A 137 -14.23 -40.35 12.78
CA ALA A 137 -14.80 -41.11 13.88
C ALA A 137 -15.70 -42.26 13.39
N ARG A 138 -16.54 -42.03 12.36
CA ARG A 138 -17.34 -43.09 11.73
C ARG A 138 -16.47 -44.19 11.12
N LEU A 139 -15.40 -43.82 10.40
CA LEU A 139 -14.49 -44.79 9.78
C LEU A 139 -13.70 -45.59 10.84
N ALA A 140 -13.25 -44.92 11.91
CA ALA A 140 -12.57 -45.59 13.02
C ALA A 140 -13.48 -46.56 13.79
N LYS A 141 -14.78 -46.26 13.92
CA LYS A 141 -15.77 -47.18 14.50
C LYS A 141 -16.04 -48.37 13.57
N LYS A 142 -16.19 -48.16 12.27
CA LYS A 142 -16.39 -49.24 11.27
C LYS A 142 -15.15 -50.17 11.15
N GLY A 143 -13.95 -49.67 11.41
CA GLY A 143 -12.73 -50.47 11.44
C GLY A 143 -12.50 -51.27 12.74
N LYS A 144 -13.27 -51.02 13.81
CA LYS A 144 -13.11 -51.68 15.12
C LYS A 144 -14.27 -52.62 15.51
N GLY A 145 -15.39 -52.60 14.79
CA GLY A 145 -16.52 -53.50 15.03
C GLY A 145 -17.09 -53.97 13.69
N GLY A 146 -17.06 -55.29 13.49
CA GLY A 146 -17.53 -55.95 12.28
C GLY A 146 -19.01 -55.67 11.97
N GLU A 147 -19.30 -55.80 10.68
CA GLU A 147 -20.56 -56.20 10.04
C GLU A 147 -21.86 -56.03 10.85
N GLY A 148 -22.70 -55.08 10.40
CA GLY A 148 -24.11 -54.96 10.82
C GLY A 148 -24.42 -53.70 11.62
N MET A 149 -24.65 -52.58 10.93
CA MET A 149 -25.56 -51.54 11.44
C MET A 149 -26.07 -50.70 10.27
N GLU A 150 -27.28 -51.01 9.81
CA GLU A 150 -28.13 -50.06 9.08
C GLU A 150 -28.61 -49.00 10.08
N VAL A 151 -28.41 -47.72 9.77
CA VAL A 151 -29.18 -46.62 10.37
C VAL A 151 -29.34 -45.50 9.34
N ASP A 152 -30.60 -45.34 8.98
CA ASP A 152 -31.35 -44.17 8.56
C ASP A 152 -30.61 -42.86 8.28
N GLY A 153 -30.89 -42.35 7.08
CA GLY A 153 -30.50 -41.03 6.65
C GLY A 153 -31.36 -39.97 7.32
N ASP A 154 -30.74 -39.21 8.22
CA ASP A 154 -31.24 -37.89 8.58
C ASP A 154 -30.48 -36.86 7.74
N GLY A 155 -31.10 -36.53 6.61
CA GLY A 155 -30.63 -35.53 5.66
C GLY A 155 -30.93 -34.13 6.16
N ASP A 156 -30.00 -33.51 6.87
CA ASP A 156 -29.95 -32.04 6.96
C ASP A 156 -29.02 -31.50 5.86
N GLY A 157 -29.54 -31.57 4.64
CA GLY A 157 -28.96 -31.04 3.42
C GLY A 157 -29.69 -29.78 2.97
N VAL A 158 -29.49 -28.67 3.67
CA VAL A 158 -30.00 -27.33 3.33
C VAL A 158 -28.86 -26.35 3.73
N VAL A 159 -28.21 -25.54 2.89
CA VAL A 159 -28.43 -25.02 1.54
C VAL A 159 -27.12 -24.42 1.00
N ASN A 160 -27.13 -24.22 -0.32
CA ASN A 160 -26.42 -23.22 -1.12
C ASN A 160 -25.10 -23.61 -1.81
N GLU A 161 -25.23 -24.53 -2.77
CA GLU A 161 -24.42 -24.58 -3.99
C GLU A 161 -25.04 -23.69 -5.08
N GLN A 162 -25.01 -22.38 -4.88
CA GLN A 162 -25.11 -21.43 -5.99
C GLN A 162 -23.92 -20.48 -5.85
N GLU A 163 -23.18 -20.30 -6.94
CA GLU A 163 -21.87 -19.64 -7.04
C GLU A 163 -20.64 -20.46 -6.59
N ARG A 164 -20.46 -21.65 -7.17
CA ARG A 164 -19.12 -22.13 -7.48
C ARG A 164 -18.88 -21.96 -8.98
N GLY A 165 -18.44 -20.76 -9.36
CA GLY A 165 -17.75 -20.57 -10.63
C GLY A 165 -16.65 -21.64 -10.74
N LYS A 166 -16.59 -22.31 -11.88
CA LYS A 166 -15.63 -23.38 -12.20
C LYS A 166 -14.22 -22.94 -11.79
N VAL A 167 -13.74 -23.39 -10.63
CA VAL A 167 -12.33 -23.26 -10.26
C VAL A 167 -11.57 -24.22 -11.14
N LYS A 168 -11.04 -23.71 -12.27
CA LYS A 168 -10.05 -24.43 -13.07
C LYS A 168 -8.89 -24.76 -12.14
N LYS A 169 -8.65 -26.05 -11.92
CA LYS A 169 -7.48 -26.58 -11.21
C LYS A 169 -6.23 -26.14 -12.00
N LEU A 170 -5.63 -25.03 -11.60
CA LEU A 170 -4.32 -24.63 -12.10
C LEU A 170 -3.31 -25.62 -11.53
N GLY A 171 -2.80 -26.51 -12.38
CA GLY A 171 -1.61 -27.30 -12.07
C GLY A 171 -0.40 -26.37 -11.93
N PRO A 172 0.69 -26.84 -11.29
CA PRO A 172 1.89 -26.02 -11.14
C PRO A 172 2.42 -25.61 -12.53
N MET A 173 2.48 -24.30 -12.79
CA MET A 173 3.09 -23.79 -14.02
C MET A 173 4.59 -24.10 -14.01
N SER A 174 5.00 -25.05 -14.85
CA SER A 174 6.40 -25.19 -15.24
C SER A 174 6.79 -23.94 -16.02
N VAL A 175 7.72 -23.15 -15.49
CA VAL A 175 8.29 -21.98 -16.15
C VAL A 175 9.24 -22.46 -17.26
N GLY A 176 8.65 -22.87 -18.38
CA GLY A 176 9.34 -23.25 -19.60
C GLY A 176 9.50 -22.03 -20.50
N ALA A 177 10.74 -21.61 -20.69
CA ALA A 177 11.16 -20.53 -21.57
C ALA A 177 10.51 -20.60 -22.95
N ARG A 178 9.92 -19.49 -23.42
CA ARG A 178 9.66 -19.25 -24.84
C ARG A 178 10.15 -17.86 -25.23
N SER A 179 11.13 -17.89 -26.12
CA SER A 179 11.82 -16.83 -26.82
C SER A 179 11.01 -16.28 -28.00
N GLY A 180 11.08 -14.96 -28.21
CA GLY A 180 10.82 -14.23 -29.47
C GLY A 180 9.35 -14.17 -29.93
N ALA A 181 8.84 -13.16 -30.62
CA ALA A 181 9.34 -11.87 -31.10
C ALA A 181 8.10 -11.05 -31.56
N ASP A 182 8.27 -9.73 -31.65
CA ASP A 182 7.56 -8.76 -32.52
C ASP A 182 6.14 -8.22 -32.16
N GLY A 183 5.97 -6.91 -32.36
CA GLY A 183 4.69 -6.17 -32.43
C GLY A 183 4.54 -5.06 -31.37
N GLU A 184 5.26 -3.94 -31.48
CA GLU A 184 4.83 -2.68 -32.13
C GLU A 184 3.98 -1.77 -31.22
N ALA A 185 4.51 -0.58 -30.96
CA ALA A 185 3.91 0.48 -30.16
C ALA A 185 3.22 1.48 -31.09
N ASP A 186 1.99 1.90 -30.76
CA ASP A 186 1.56 3.26 -31.09
C ASP A 186 0.57 3.84 -30.07
N ASN A 187 0.74 5.15 -29.88
CA ASN A 187 0.19 6.07 -28.92
C ASN A 187 -1.34 6.24 -29.02
N GLY A 188 -2.03 6.12 -27.88
CA GLY A 188 -3.37 6.69 -27.69
C GLY A 188 -3.30 7.97 -26.86
N VAL A 189 -3.17 9.12 -27.54
CA VAL A 189 -3.34 10.46 -26.95
C VAL A 189 -4.83 10.68 -26.70
N LEU A 190 -5.24 10.85 -25.44
CA LEU A 190 -6.55 11.39 -25.07
C LEU A 190 -6.36 12.76 -24.44
N ASN A 191 -6.43 13.78 -25.30
CA ASN A 191 -6.67 15.16 -24.91
C ASN A 191 -8.18 15.42 -25.05
N GLY A 192 -8.85 15.76 -23.94
CA GLY A 192 -10.27 16.09 -23.93
C GLY A 192 -10.63 16.72 -22.58
N GLY A 193 -10.73 18.06 -22.58
CA GLY A 193 -10.75 18.91 -21.40
C GLY A 193 -11.96 18.72 -20.47
N GLY A 194 -11.69 18.79 -19.16
CA GLY A 194 -12.71 18.89 -18.13
C GLY A 194 -13.10 20.35 -17.91
N GLU A 195 -14.35 20.68 -18.23
CA GLU A 195 -15.01 21.91 -17.78
C GLU A 195 -15.07 21.96 -16.25
N VAL A 196 -14.62 23.09 -15.68
CA VAL A 196 -14.82 23.45 -14.28
C VAL A 196 -16.24 24.03 -14.13
N LYS A 197 -17.17 23.23 -13.60
CA LYS A 197 -18.45 23.77 -13.11
C LYS A 197 -18.18 24.45 -11.78
N SER A 198 -18.28 25.78 -11.77
CA SER A 198 -18.31 26.62 -10.57
C SER A 198 -19.37 26.05 -9.62
N ALA A 199 -18.95 25.62 -8.42
CA ALA A 199 -19.87 25.26 -7.36
C ALA A 199 -20.41 26.57 -6.79
N ASP A 200 -21.70 26.81 -7.01
CA ASP A 200 -22.44 27.92 -6.42
C ASP A 200 -22.32 27.87 -4.89
N GLU A 201 -22.14 29.07 -4.33
CA GLU A 201 -21.95 29.35 -2.92
C GLU A 201 -23.11 28.79 -2.08
N VAL A 202 -22.83 27.82 -1.21
CA VAL A 202 -23.81 27.31 -0.25
C VAL A 202 -23.95 28.34 0.87
N GLY A 203 -24.84 29.31 0.66
CA GLY A 203 -25.30 30.23 1.70
C GLY A 203 -26.17 29.49 2.72
N ILE A 204 -25.89 29.70 4.01
CA ILE A 204 -26.73 29.21 5.10
C ILE A 204 -28.00 30.07 5.14
N ILE A 205 -29.15 29.46 4.84
CA ILE A 205 -30.47 30.09 4.99
C ILE A 205 -30.94 29.78 6.42
N ILE A 206 -31.00 30.79 7.28
CA ILE A 206 -31.62 30.72 8.60
C ILE A 206 -33.08 31.13 8.43
N HIS A 207 -33.99 30.23 8.77
CA HIS A 207 -35.41 30.55 8.89
C HIS A 207 -35.68 30.94 10.35
N ASP A 208 -36.00 32.21 10.59
CA ASP A 208 -36.58 32.66 11.84
C ASP A 208 -38.08 32.33 11.80
N GLU A 209 -38.53 31.39 12.66
CA GLU A 209 -39.95 31.19 12.97
C GLU A 209 -40.26 31.92 14.29
N ASP A 210 -41.16 32.90 14.21
CA ASP A 210 -41.89 33.50 15.34
C ASP A 210 -42.98 32.55 15.88
#